data_AF-A0A956A6C2-F1
#
_entry.id   AF-A0A956A6C2-F1
#
_cell.length_a   1.000
_cell.length_b   1.000
_cell.length_c   1.000
_cell.angle_alpha   90.00
_cell.angle_beta   90.00
_cell.angle_gamma   90.00
#
_symmetry.space_group_name_H-M   'P 1'
#
loop_
_entity.id
_entity.type
_entity.pdbx_description
1 polymer ?
#
loop_
_entity_poly.entity_id
_entity_poly.type
_entity_poly.pdbx_seq_one_letter_code
_entity_poly.pdbx_strand_id
1 'polypeptide(L)'
;MPTTHRPRPARPLARRRPLWILGPVALAAALASCDAGSAGDDGGGDASWVAFATGEYTVASGEEKYLCWSQTLTEPLYVDRFEYEKVATVHHFFMQKALVKEPEGFSECDVLFKPTWLPLFGAATSDAELQMPDGAAMIIPAGDQIVVQLHLLNATPEDVSERAVIRMHRSDVGPAATPVGWYAFGTSRIQLPAGQKTEVRSLCAVDQGATVFAGGPHMHYLGKKSVLEVGPSKDALATTHVRDPYSFDRQSIDPLPLELAEGELVQLTCTFDNRTDHTVTFGESSNDEMCYFVMFATGFEGIRTCRNLEEPDVAGATDVPNDPSAGLCEDIAANDLGVGAPCTGGLGDCASGLSCTMDNVADGGGQAGFCMKIACESDADCGSGYTTCCAPAEAGGLLNVCLPEACRPTDCIPQ
;
A
#
# COMPACT_ATOMS: atom_id res chain seq x y z
N MET A 1 -35.42 -37.10 39.73
CA MET A 1 -36.62 -37.51 40.51
C MET A 1 -36.39 -37.18 41.98
N PRO A 2 -37.40 -36.99 42.85
CA PRO A 2 -38.78 -36.47 42.68
C PRO A 2 -39.08 -35.31 43.69
N THR A 3 -40.19 -34.53 43.74
CA THR A 3 -41.31 -34.18 42.82
C THR A 3 -42.03 -32.91 43.31
N THR A 4 -42.43 -32.03 42.38
CA THR A 4 -43.67 -31.19 42.36
C THR A 4 -44.10 -30.29 43.54
N HIS A 5 -44.47 -29.04 43.22
CA HIS A 5 -45.89 -28.64 43.11
C HIS A 5 -46.12 -27.34 42.29
N ARG A 6 -47.14 -27.36 41.42
CA ARG A 6 -47.74 -26.18 40.76
C ARG A 6 -49.07 -25.80 41.45
N PRO A 7 -49.44 -24.51 41.48
CA PRO A 7 -50.83 -24.06 41.41
C PRO A 7 -51.25 -23.61 39.99
N ARG A 8 -52.53 -23.28 39.83
CA ARG A 8 -53.29 -23.17 38.57
C ARG A 8 -53.57 -21.69 38.15
N PRO A 9 -54.20 -21.43 36.97
CA PRO A 9 -54.03 -20.16 36.24
C PRO A 9 -55.08 -19.08 36.59
N ALA A 10 -54.78 -17.85 36.15
CA ALA A 10 -55.76 -16.77 36.04
C ALA A 10 -56.38 -16.70 34.61
N ARG A 11 -57.68 -16.41 34.56
CA ARG A 11 -58.53 -16.12 33.38
C ARG A 11 -59.49 -14.99 33.83
N PRO A 12 -60.14 -14.25 32.91
CA PRO A 12 -59.58 -13.44 31.84
C PRO A 12 -60.00 -11.95 32.02
N LEU A 13 -59.43 -11.01 31.26
CA LEU A 13 -59.98 -9.65 31.14
C LEU A 13 -60.23 -9.30 29.68
N ALA A 14 -61.51 -9.27 29.30
CA ALA A 14 -61.95 -8.94 27.96
C ALA A 14 -61.96 -7.41 27.73
N ARG A 15 -61.25 -6.93 26.70
CA ARG A 15 -61.48 -5.59 26.14
C ARG A 15 -61.58 -5.61 24.61
N ARG A 16 -62.85 -5.61 24.19
CA ARG A 16 -63.47 -4.98 23.01
C ARG A 16 -62.53 -4.55 21.86
N ARG A 17 -62.75 -5.15 20.68
CA ARG A 17 -62.38 -4.60 19.37
C ARG A 17 -63.13 -3.27 19.10
N PRO A 18 -62.49 -2.24 18.55
CA PRO A 18 -63.13 -1.29 17.65
C PRO A 18 -63.02 -1.80 16.21
N LEU A 19 -64.14 -1.74 15.48
CA LEU A 19 -64.22 -1.99 14.04
C LEU A 19 -64.03 -0.65 13.32
N TRP A 20 -63.06 -0.53 12.42
CA TRP A 20 -62.96 0.61 11.51
C TRP A 20 -62.96 0.14 10.06
N ILE A 21 -63.68 0.89 9.23
CA ILE A 21 -64.05 0.54 7.86
C ILE A 21 -63.20 1.34 6.88
N LEU A 22 -62.68 0.63 5.87
CA LEU A 22 -62.20 1.05 4.54
C LEU A 22 -62.00 2.55 4.25
N GLY A 23 -60.78 2.88 3.83
CA GLY A 23 -60.48 3.97 2.90
C GLY A 23 -59.20 3.63 2.12
N PRO A 24 -59.17 3.72 0.77
CA PRO A 24 -57.98 3.39 -0.01
C PRO A 24 -56.99 4.58 0.02
N VAL A 25 -55.81 4.37 0.59
CA VAL A 25 -54.67 5.29 0.42
C VAL A 25 -53.82 4.78 -0.73
N ALA A 26 -53.64 5.62 -1.75
CA ALA A 26 -52.79 5.29 -2.89
C ALA A 26 -51.33 5.23 -2.44
N LEU A 27 -50.71 4.05 -2.55
CA LEU A 27 -49.29 3.88 -2.29
C LEU A 27 -48.51 4.33 -3.53
N ALA A 28 -48.09 5.60 -3.55
CA ALA A 28 -47.11 6.08 -4.51
C ALA A 28 -45.76 5.40 -4.21
N ALA A 29 -45.33 4.51 -5.10
CA ALA A 29 -43.99 3.92 -5.05
C ALA A 29 -42.96 4.98 -5.47
N ALA A 30 -42.43 5.70 -4.49
CA ALA A 30 -41.21 6.47 -4.67
C ALA A 30 -40.03 5.48 -4.77
N LEU A 31 -39.53 5.27 -5.99
CA LEU A 31 -38.23 4.64 -6.21
C LEU A 31 -37.17 5.60 -5.69
N ALA A 32 -36.76 5.40 -4.43
CA ALA A 32 -35.52 5.99 -3.93
C ALA A 32 -34.37 5.26 -4.63
N SER A 33 -33.84 5.88 -5.69
CA SER A 33 -32.53 5.53 -6.23
C SER A 33 -31.50 5.80 -5.14
N CYS A 34 -30.75 4.79 -4.73
CA CYS A 34 -29.54 5.02 -3.98
C CYS A 34 -28.50 5.53 -4.98
N ASP A 35 -28.31 6.85 -5.06
CA ASP A 35 -27.14 7.39 -5.75
C ASP A 35 -25.90 6.91 -4.99
N ALA A 36 -25.13 6.04 -5.65
CA ALA A 36 -23.73 5.84 -5.30
C ALA A 36 -23.01 7.15 -5.59
N GLY A 37 -22.18 7.62 -4.65
CA GLY A 37 -21.49 8.89 -4.76
C GLY A 37 -20.52 8.91 -5.94
N SER A 38 -21.00 9.42 -7.09
CA SER A 38 -20.13 9.91 -8.14
C SER A 38 -19.21 10.98 -7.57
N ALA A 39 -17.95 11.00 -8.03
CA ALA A 39 -17.02 12.07 -7.70
C ALA A 39 -17.68 13.42 -8.05
N GLY A 40 -17.88 14.26 -7.04
CA GLY A 40 -18.67 15.48 -7.16
C GLY A 40 -17.97 16.52 -8.03
N ASP A 41 -18.54 16.80 -9.20
CA ASP A 41 -18.26 18.02 -9.96
C ASP A 41 -18.87 19.22 -9.21
N ASP A 42 -18.14 19.71 -8.21
CA ASP A 42 -18.48 20.90 -7.42
C ASP A 42 -18.23 22.19 -8.22
N GLY A 43 -19.00 22.35 -9.32
CA GLY A 43 -19.44 23.63 -9.86
C GLY A 43 -18.39 24.69 -10.18
N GLY A 44 -17.75 24.59 -11.34
CA GLY A 44 -17.06 25.72 -11.99
C GLY A 44 -15.54 25.75 -11.82
N GLY A 45 -14.93 24.64 -11.42
CA GLY A 45 -13.48 24.45 -11.47
C GLY A 45 -12.94 24.40 -12.90
N ASP A 46 -11.64 24.64 -13.04
CA ASP A 46 -10.91 24.34 -14.27
C ASP A 46 -10.87 22.81 -14.47
N ALA A 47 -11.30 22.33 -15.65
CA ALA A 47 -11.40 20.91 -15.97
C ALA A 47 -10.04 20.20 -16.05
N SER A 48 -8.94 20.97 -16.02
CA SER A 48 -7.58 20.48 -15.78
C SER A 48 -7.40 19.85 -14.39
N TRP A 49 -8.22 20.19 -13.39
CA TRP A 49 -8.06 19.68 -12.02
C TRP A 49 -9.14 18.65 -11.63
N VAL A 50 -8.71 17.62 -10.89
CA VAL A 50 -9.57 16.67 -10.20
C VAL A 50 -9.33 16.80 -8.70
N ALA A 51 -10.38 17.04 -7.93
CA ALA A 51 -10.33 17.03 -6.47
C ALA A 51 -10.66 15.63 -5.95
N PHE A 52 -9.66 14.93 -5.42
CA PHE A 52 -9.89 13.73 -4.61
C PHE A 52 -10.22 14.16 -3.19
N ALA A 53 -11.51 14.32 -2.91
CA ALA A 53 -12.02 14.63 -1.59
C ALA A 53 -12.46 13.35 -0.86
N THR A 54 -12.05 13.19 0.40
CA THR A 54 -12.63 12.15 1.26
C THR A 54 -14.08 12.46 1.56
N GLY A 55 -14.82 11.47 2.07
CA GLY A 55 -16.04 11.76 2.82
C GLY A 55 -15.76 12.72 4.00
N GLU A 56 -16.83 13.29 4.56
CA GLU A 56 -16.72 14.08 5.80
C GLU A 56 -16.45 13.14 6.97
N TYR A 57 -15.48 13.50 7.81
CA TYR A 57 -15.16 12.80 9.04
C TYR A 57 -15.12 13.80 10.21
N THR A 58 -15.43 13.31 11.41
CA THR A 58 -15.32 14.08 12.66
C THR A 58 -14.22 13.49 13.51
N VAL A 59 -13.34 14.33 14.06
CA VAL A 59 -12.30 13.95 15.03
C VAL A 59 -12.61 14.65 16.35
N ALA A 60 -12.80 13.88 17.42
CA ALA A 60 -13.21 14.44 18.71
C ALA A 60 -12.09 15.26 19.38
N SER A 61 -12.44 16.17 20.28
CA SER A 61 -11.49 16.97 21.06
C SER A 61 -10.42 16.10 21.74
N GLY A 62 -9.15 16.22 21.32
CA GLY A 62 -8.04 15.44 21.86
C GLY A 62 -7.92 14.00 21.33
N GLU A 63 -8.70 13.63 20.30
CA GLU A 63 -8.63 12.31 19.66
C GLU A 63 -7.47 12.23 18.66
N GLU A 64 -6.83 11.06 18.67
CA GLU A 64 -5.93 10.58 17.63
C GLU A 64 -6.54 9.32 17.03
N LYS A 65 -6.59 9.20 15.69
CA LYS A 65 -7.07 7.99 15.00
C LYS A 65 -6.55 7.87 13.59
N TYR A 66 -6.77 6.70 13.00
CA TYR A 66 -6.39 6.39 11.63
C TYR A 66 -7.62 5.97 10.84
N LEU A 67 -7.79 6.52 9.63
CA LEU A 67 -8.90 6.22 8.72
C LEU A 67 -8.38 6.03 7.31
N CYS A 68 -8.94 5.07 6.59
CA CYS A 68 -8.75 4.94 5.15
C CYS A 68 -10.00 5.40 4.41
N TRP A 69 -9.80 6.10 3.30
CA TRP A 69 -10.86 6.41 2.34
C TRP A 69 -10.47 5.85 0.96
N SER A 70 -11.25 4.90 0.45
CA SER A 70 -10.99 4.25 -0.84
C SER A 70 -12.04 4.66 -1.87
N GLN A 71 -11.62 4.98 -3.10
CA GLN A 71 -12.53 5.25 -4.22
C GLN A 71 -12.04 4.62 -5.51
N THR A 72 -12.91 3.87 -6.17
CA THR A 72 -12.68 3.26 -7.49
C THR A 72 -12.87 4.31 -8.59
N LEU A 73 -11.87 4.47 -9.47
CA LEU A 73 -11.96 5.39 -10.59
C LEU A 73 -12.86 4.85 -11.71
N THR A 74 -13.72 5.70 -12.26
CA THR A 74 -14.57 5.36 -13.42
C THR A 74 -13.94 5.70 -14.77
N GLU A 75 -12.92 6.58 -14.77
CA GLU A 75 -12.22 7.12 -15.92
C GLU A 75 -10.71 7.10 -15.61
N PRO A 76 -9.81 6.95 -16.59
CA PRO A 76 -8.38 6.97 -16.32
C PRO A 76 -7.90 8.39 -15.96
N LEU A 77 -6.91 8.47 -15.08
CA LEU A 77 -6.22 9.71 -14.74
C LEU A 77 -4.75 9.65 -15.19
N TYR A 78 -4.30 10.76 -15.77
CA TYR A 78 -2.89 11.01 -16.13
C TYR A 78 -2.48 12.23 -15.30
N VAL A 79 -1.82 12.01 -14.16
CA VAL A 79 -1.55 13.06 -13.17
C VAL A 79 -0.12 13.54 -13.27
N ASP A 80 0.07 14.79 -13.69
CA ASP A 80 1.39 15.44 -13.76
C ASP A 80 1.67 16.40 -12.60
N ARG A 81 0.69 16.67 -11.73
CA ARG A 81 0.90 17.45 -10.51
C ARG A 81 -0.08 17.05 -9.41
N PHE A 82 0.42 16.88 -8.19
CA PHE A 82 -0.38 16.77 -6.97
C PHE A 82 -0.21 18.03 -6.12
N GLU A 83 -1.29 18.55 -5.55
CA GLU A 83 -1.31 19.61 -4.54
C GLU A 83 -2.13 19.17 -3.32
N TYR A 84 -1.67 19.52 -2.13
CA TYR A 84 -2.41 19.40 -0.87
C TYR A 84 -2.26 20.67 -0.05
N GLU A 85 -3.40 21.19 0.42
CA GLU A 85 -3.48 22.29 1.39
C GLU A 85 -3.82 21.70 2.76
N LYS A 86 -3.10 22.11 3.80
CA LYS A 86 -3.20 21.54 5.12
C LYS A 86 -4.54 21.83 5.79
N VAL A 87 -5.22 20.78 6.25
CA VAL A 87 -6.42 20.87 7.10
C VAL A 87 -6.09 20.66 8.58
N ALA A 88 -7.03 20.92 9.49
CA ALA A 88 -6.71 21.13 10.91
C ALA A 88 -6.34 19.84 11.66
N THR A 89 -6.94 18.71 11.26
CA THR A 89 -6.82 17.42 11.96
C THR A 89 -5.88 16.44 11.26
N VAL A 90 -5.54 16.62 9.98
CA VAL A 90 -4.59 15.75 9.30
C VAL A 90 -3.18 16.00 9.84
N HIS A 91 -2.64 15.02 10.55
CA HIS A 91 -1.26 15.02 11.01
C HIS A 91 -0.31 14.60 9.88
N HIS A 92 -0.70 13.54 9.16
CA HIS A 92 -0.18 13.19 7.85
C HIS A 92 -1.19 12.35 7.06
N PHE A 93 -0.99 12.26 5.75
CA PHE A 93 -1.71 11.35 4.88
C PHE A 93 -0.78 10.72 3.85
N PHE A 94 -1.18 9.55 3.37
CA PHE A 94 -0.61 8.91 2.19
C PHE A 94 -1.74 8.56 1.22
N MET A 95 -1.61 9.01 -0.02
CA MET A 95 -2.43 8.59 -1.15
C MET A 95 -1.72 7.47 -1.87
N GLN A 96 -2.43 6.39 -2.16
CA GLN A 96 -1.93 5.18 -2.82
C GLN A 96 -2.90 4.69 -3.90
N LYS A 97 -2.42 3.87 -4.83
CA LYS A 97 -3.20 3.02 -5.74
C LYS A 97 -3.21 1.60 -5.20
N ALA A 98 -4.39 1.04 -4.92
CA ALA A 98 -4.50 -0.32 -4.41
C ALA A 98 -4.44 -1.35 -5.55
N LEU A 99 -3.52 -2.31 -5.43
CA LEU A 99 -3.40 -3.51 -6.29
C LEU A 99 -4.49 -4.55 -5.99
N VAL A 100 -4.96 -4.58 -4.74
CA VAL A 100 -6.09 -5.40 -4.27
C VAL A 100 -7.12 -4.45 -3.67
N LYS A 101 -8.37 -4.53 -4.15
CA LYS A 101 -9.41 -3.58 -3.76
C LYS A 101 -9.73 -3.63 -2.27
N GLU A 102 -9.63 -2.47 -1.63
CA GLU A 102 -10.11 -2.18 -0.29
C GLU A 102 -11.62 -1.92 -0.29
N PRO A 103 -12.28 -1.94 0.88
CA PRO A 103 -13.66 -1.48 1.02
C PRO A 103 -13.81 -0.05 0.47
N GLU A 104 -14.80 0.14 -0.41
CA GLU A 104 -15.14 1.44 -0.99
C GLU A 104 -15.70 2.38 0.10
N GLY A 105 -15.23 3.62 0.15
CA GLY A 105 -15.55 4.59 1.18
C GLY A 105 -14.64 4.49 2.40
N PHE A 106 -15.18 4.75 3.59
CA PHE A 106 -14.41 4.74 4.84
C PHE A 106 -14.22 3.34 5.42
N SER A 107 -13.00 3.07 5.87
CA SER A 107 -12.64 1.95 6.74
C SER A 107 -11.71 2.40 7.87
N GLU A 108 -11.70 1.66 8.98
CA GLU A 108 -10.61 1.74 9.96
C GLU A 108 -9.37 1.06 9.34
N CYS A 109 -8.22 1.71 9.43
CA CYS A 109 -6.93 1.15 9.04
C CYS A 109 -5.85 1.72 9.95
N ASP A 110 -5.22 0.88 10.76
CA ASP A 110 -4.19 1.25 11.74
C ASP A 110 -2.76 1.13 11.18
N VAL A 111 -2.64 0.76 9.91
CA VAL A 111 -1.38 0.73 9.14
C VAL A 111 -1.21 1.99 8.31
N LEU A 112 0.04 2.43 8.12
CA LEU A 112 0.38 3.57 7.25
C LEU A 112 0.37 3.19 5.76
N PHE A 113 0.70 1.93 5.52
CA PHE A 113 0.96 1.34 4.22
C PHE A 113 0.50 -0.12 4.27
N LYS A 114 0.22 -0.71 3.11
CA LYS A 114 0.08 -2.16 2.95
C LYS A 114 0.95 -2.59 1.78
N PRO A 115 1.37 -3.87 1.72
CA PRO A 115 2.14 -4.38 0.59
C PRO A 115 1.36 -4.21 -0.73
N THR A 116 0.03 -4.32 -0.67
CA THR A 116 -0.87 -4.17 -1.82
C THR A 116 -1.14 -2.73 -2.25
N TRP A 117 -0.49 -1.71 -1.67
CA TRP A 117 -0.71 -0.30 -2.01
C TRP A 117 0.53 0.27 -2.71
N LEU A 118 0.43 0.70 -3.96
CA LEU A 118 1.48 1.50 -4.59
C LEU A 118 1.31 2.96 -4.12
N PRO A 119 2.28 3.61 -3.48
CA PRO A 119 2.06 5.00 -3.10
C PRO A 119 1.92 5.90 -4.35
N LEU A 120 1.36 7.11 -4.17
CA LEU A 120 1.15 8.10 -5.23
C LEU A 120 1.67 9.48 -4.78
N PHE A 121 1.23 9.92 -3.61
CA PHE A 121 1.57 11.21 -3.02
C PHE A 121 1.38 11.15 -1.50
N GLY A 122 2.01 12.04 -0.75
CA GLY A 122 1.83 12.10 0.70
C GLY A 122 2.37 13.39 1.29
N ALA A 123 1.79 13.82 2.40
CA ALA A 123 2.22 15.00 3.14
C ALA A 123 2.04 14.83 4.64
N ALA A 124 2.71 15.67 5.40
CA ALA A 124 2.60 15.72 6.86
C ALA A 124 2.18 17.12 7.32
N THR A 125 3.08 17.82 8.03
CA THR A 125 2.71 18.98 8.84
C THR A 125 2.58 20.31 8.10
N SER A 126 2.64 20.32 6.76
CA SER A 126 2.52 21.50 5.88
C SER A 126 1.74 21.19 4.61
N ASP A 127 1.40 22.24 3.86
CA ASP A 127 1.04 22.13 2.45
C ASP A 127 2.15 21.40 1.68
N ALA A 128 1.78 20.72 0.60
CA ALA A 128 2.70 19.92 -0.20
C ALA A 128 2.33 19.95 -1.68
N GLU A 129 3.34 19.78 -2.53
CA GLU A 129 3.21 19.68 -3.97
C GLU A 129 4.20 18.64 -4.50
N LEU A 130 3.77 17.87 -5.51
CA LEU A 130 4.64 17.02 -6.31
C LEU A 130 4.36 17.29 -7.79
N GLN A 131 5.30 17.96 -8.45
CA GLN A 131 5.29 18.23 -9.89
C GLN A 131 6.11 17.16 -10.62
N MET A 132 5.52 16.52 -11.63
CA MET A 132 6.21 15.61 -12.54
C MET A 132 7.01 16.40 -13.59
N PRO A 133 8.07 15.82 -14.19
CA PRO A 133 8.78 16.44 -15.31
C PRO A 133 7.87 16.73 -16.52
N ASP A 134 8.23 17.73 -17.34
CA ASP A 134 7.46 18.13 -18.53
C ASP A 134 7.13 16.93 -19.44
N GLY A 135 5.84 16.72 -19.71
CA GLY A 135 5.35 15.63 -20.55
C GLY A 135 5.36 14.25 -19.88
N ALA A 136 5.62 14.16 -18.58
CA ALA A 136 5.51 12.94 -17.79
C ALA A 136 4.29 12.99 -16.84
N ALA A 137 3.69 11.83 -16.55
CA ALA A 137 2.55 11.72 -15.64
C ALA A 137 2.50 10.36 -14.94
N MET A 138 1.98 10.31 -13.72
CA MET A 138 1.50 9.06 -13.12
C MET A 138 0.22 8.62 -13.82
N ILE A 139 0.16 7.35 -14.20
CA ILE A 139 -0.98 6.76 -14.91
C ILE A 139 -1.80 5.92 -13.92
N ILE A 140 -3.07 6.25 -13.78
CA ILE A 140 -4.03 5.52 -12.94
C ILE A 140 -5.20 5.08 -13.84
N PRO A 141 -5.23 3.81 -14.29
CA PRO A 141 -6.29 3.28 -15.13
C PRO A 141 -7.71 3.44 -14.56
N ALA A 142 -8.71 3.41 -15.44
CA ALA A 142 -10.11 3.26 -15.03
C ALA A 142 -10.31 1.86 -14.40
N GLY A 143 -11.04 1.79 -13.30
CA GLY A 143 -11.28 0.57 -12.55
C GLY A 143 -10.28 0.31 -11.42
N ASP A 144 -9.10 0.95 -11.44
CA ASP A 144 -8.17 0.99 -10.30
C ASP A 144 -8.77 1.81 -9.15
N GLN A 145 -8.31 1.53 -7.93
CA GLN A 145 -8.81 2.18 -6.73
C GLN A 145 -7.71 3.05 -6.10
N ILE A 146 -8.03 4.31 -5.83
CA ILE A 146 -7.20 5.17 -4.99
C ILE A 146 -7.61 4.95 -3.55
N VAL A 147 -6.63 4.74 -2.67
CA VAL A 147 -6.78 4.75 -1.21
C VAL A 147 -6.09 6.01 -0.69
N VAL A 148 -6.68 6.64 0.33
CA VAL A 148 -6.00 7.65 1.13
C VAL A 148 -6.05 7.21 2.58
N GLN A 149 -4.88 6.89 3.13
CA GLN A 149 -4.67 6.71 4.56
C GLN A 149 -4.53 8.10 5.20
N LEU A 150 -5.29 8.34 6.27
CA LEU A 150 -5.26 9.55 7.08
C LEU A 150 -4.84 9.20 8.51
N HIS A 151 -3.72 9.76 8.98
CA HIS A 151 -3.46 9.90 10.41
C HIS A 151 -4.03 11.23 10.90
N LEU A 152 -5.05 11.14 11.75
CA LEU A 152 -5.81 12.26 12.26
C LEU A 152 -5.48 12.52 13.73
N LEU A 153 -5.22 13.78 14.07
CA LEU A 153 -4.94 14.27 15.42
C LEU A 153 -5.65 15.61 15.63
N ASN A 154 -6.68 15.63 16.47
CA ASN A 154 -7.35 16.88 16.87
C ASN A 154 -6.78 17.38 18.20
N ALA A 155 -5.79 18.27 18.15
CA ALA A 155 -5.21 18.90 19.34
C ALA A 155 -6.06 20.08 19.91
N THR A 156 -7.27 20.31 19.40
CA THR A 156 -8.15 21.41 19.84
C THR A 156 -9.14 20.94 20.94
N PRO A 157 -9.76 21.86 21.70
CA PRO A 157 -10.71 21.51 22.76
C PRO A 157 -12.16 21.31 22.27
N GLU A 158 -12.37 21.28 20.95
CA GLU A 158 -13.69 21.12 20.31
C GLU A 158 -13.61 19.99 19.28
N ASP A 159 -14.74 19.34 18.98
CA ASP A 159 -14.80 18.32 17.92
C ASP A 159 -14.70 19.02 16.55
N VAL A 160 -13.86 18.51 15.65
CA VAL A 160 -13.63 19.09 14.32
C VAL A 160 -14.18 18.15 13.25
N SER A 161 -15.03 18.67 12.36
CA SER A 161 -15.53 17.96 11.18
C SER A 161 -14.98 18.61 9.91
N GLU A 162 -14.30 17.83 9.07
CA GLU A 162 -13.71 18.32 7.82
C GLU A 162 -13.58 17.19 6.76
N ARG A 163 -12.93 17.51 5.63
CA ARG A 163 -12.56 16.57 4.57
C ARG A 163 -11.09 16.80 4.22
N ALA A 164 -10.34 15.74 3.93
CA ALA A 164 -9.06 15.89 3.26
C ALA A 164 -9.32 16.02 1.75
N VAL A 165 -8.65 16.98 1.09
CA VAL A 165 -8.76 17.19 -0.35
C VAL A 165 -7.37 17.21 -0.96
N ILE A 166 -7.08 16.24 -1.83
CA ILE A 166 -5.89 16.21 -2.66
C ILE A 166 -6.29 16.64 -4.06
N ARG A 167 -5.65 17.67 -4.61
CA ARG A 167 -5.91 18.17 -5.96
C ARG A 167 -4.90 17.57 -6.92
N MET A 168 -5.39 16.98 -8.01
CA MET A 168 -4.60 16.33 -9.06
C MET A 168 -4.80 17.08 -10.37
N HIS A 169 -3.72 17.58 -10.96
CA HIS A 169 -3.75 18.17 -12.30
C HIS A 169 -3.71 17.05 -13.35
N ARG A 170 -4.55 17.16 -14.38
CA ARG A 170 -4.61 16.27 -15.53
C ARG A 170 -3.59 16.73 -16.56
N SER A 171 -2.74 15.82 -17.01
CA SER A 171 -1.72 16.16 -17.98
C SER A 171 -2.27 16.45 -19.37
N ASP A 172 -1.84 17.56 -19.97
CA ASP A 172 -2.22 18.02 -21.32
C ASP A 172 -1.88 16.99 -22.41
N VAL A 173 -0.87 16.14 -22.19
CA VAL A 173 -0.48 15.08 -23.13
C VAL A 173 -1.28 13.78 -22.93
N GLY A 174 -1.99 13.63 -21.81
CA GLY A 174 -2.88 12.51 -21.52
C GLY A 174 -2.23 11.13 -21.79
N PRO A 175 -2.84 10.25 -22.62
CA PRO A 175 -2.27 8.94 -22.97
C PRO A 175 -0.91 8.95 -23.67
N ALA A 176 -0.40 10.12 -24.09
CA ALA A 176 0.93 10.26 -24.67
C ALA A 176 2.00 10.69 -23.63
N ALA A 177 1.64 10.77 -22.35
CA ALA A 177 2.57 11.04 -21.26
C ALA A 177 3.68 9.98 -21.18
N THR A 178 4.89 10.42 -20.84
CA THR A 178 5.93 9.50 -20.35
C THR A 178 5.49 9.00 -18.97
N PRO A 179 5.35 7.68 -18.74
CA PRO A 179 4.85 7.20 -17.46
C PRO A 179 5.84 7.49 -16.33
N VAL A 180 5.30 7.89 -15.18
CA VAL A 180 6.03 8.01 -13.91
C VAL A 180 5.76 6.77 -13.08
N GLY A 181 6.85 6.14 -12.65
CA GLY A 181 6.86 4.99 -11.78
C GLY A 181 7.73 5.23 -10.55
N TRP A 182 7.83 4.20 -9.73
CA TRP A 182 8.47 4.20 -8.44
C TRP A 182 9.72 3.35 -8.49
N TYR A 183 10.86 3.84 -8.00
CA TYR A 183 12.03 3.00 -7.78
C TYR A 183 12.25 2.89 -6.27
N ALA A 184 11.98 1.72 -5.70
CA ALA A 184 12.07 1.46 -4.27
C ALA A 184 13.22 0.46 -3.99
N PHE A 185 14.05 0.79 -3.02
CA PHE A 185 15.17 -0.08 -2.62
C PHE A 185 15.51 0.10 -1.14
N GLY A 186 16.10 -0.93 -0.55
CA GLY A 186 16.25 -1.02 0.89
C GLY A 186 16.36 -2.47 1.35
N THR A 187 15.91 -2.77 2.56
CA THR A 187 15.97 -4.15 3.08
C THR A 187 14.97 -4.41 4.20
N SER A 188 14.36 -5.59 4.17
CA SER A 188 13.58 -6.20 5.26
C SER A 188 14.46 -7.02 6.23
N ARG A 189 15.75 -7.18 5.97
CA ARG A 189 16.70 -7.88 6.88
C ARG A 189 17.17 -6.95 8.01
N ILE A 190 16.23 -6.54 8.86
CA ILE A 190 16.46 -5.63 9.98
C ILE A 190 16.52 -6.41 11.30
N GLN A 191 17.57 -6.17 12.08
CA GLN A 191 17.66 -6.63 13.47
C GLN A 191 18.39 -5.58 14.31
N LEU A 192 17.67 -4.98 15.25
CA LEU A 192 18.10 -3.84 16.06
C LEU A 192 18.13 -4.27 17.54
N PRO A 193 19.28 -4.69 18.09
CA PRO A 193 19.38 -5.11 19.48
C PRO A 193 18.95 -4.04 20.48
N ALA A 194 18.37 -4.48 21.61
CA ALA A 194 17.93 -3.61 22.70
C ALA A 194 19.06 -2.67 23.19
N GLY A 195 18.71 -1.39 23.42
CA GLY A 195 19.61 -0.38 23.97
C GLY A 195 20.80 0.02 23.08
N GLN A 196 20.76 -0.24 21.78
CA GLN A 196 21.89 -0.03 20.86
C GLN A 196 21.56 0.87 19.67
N LYS A 197 22.58 1.60 19.21
CA LYS A 197 22.58 2.22 17.88
C LYS A 197 23.11 1.24 16.85
N THR A 198 22.36 1.06 15.77
CA THR A 198 22.65 0.08 14.73
C THR A 198 22.58 0.75 13.37
N GLU A 199 23.50 0.39 12.47
CA GLU A 199 23.40 0.75 11.06
C GLU A 199 22.99 -0.49 10.26
N VAL A 200 21.88 -0.38 9.53
CA VAL A 200 21.48 -1.37 8.53
C VAL A 200 21.89 -0.82 7.16
N ARG A 201 22.36 -1.72 6.29
CA ARG A 201 22.78 -1.39 4.93
C ARG A 201 22.03 -2.28 3.94
N SER A 202 21.66 -1.70 2.81
CA SER A 202 21.30 -2.44 1.60
C SER A 202 22.20 -1.96 0.47
N LEU A 203 22.62 -2.90 -0.39
CA LEU A 203 23.37 -2.63 -1.60
C LEU A 203 22.77 -3.47 -2.73
N CYS A 204 22.42 -2.81 -3.83
CA CYS A 204 21.85 -3.45 -5.00
C CYS A 204 22.46 -2.93 -6.30
N ALA A 205 22.29 -3.69 -7.39
CA ALA A 205 22.54 -3.21 -8.74
C ALA A 205 21.23 -2.80 -9.43
N VAL A 206 21.25 -1.64 -10.08
CA VAL A 206 20.15 -1.14 -10.92
C VAL A 206 19.88 -2.15 -12.05
N ASP A 207 18.65 -2.64 -12.10
CA ASP A 207 18.17 -3.66 -13.05
C ASP A 207 17.94 -3.09 -14.47
N GLN A 208 17.41 -1.88 -14.54
CA GLN A 208 17.22 -1.09 -15.75
C GLN A 208 17.38 0.39 -15.41
N GLY A 209 18.08 1.13 -16.27
CA GLY A 209 18.32 2.56 -16.07
C GLY A 209 17.03 3.39 -15.91
N ALA A 210 17.10 4.43 -15.08
CA ALA A 210 15.97 5.27 -14.68
C ALA A 210 16.39 6.72 -14.44
N THR A 211 15.56 7.65 -14.91
CA THR A 211 15.72 9.10 -14.64
C THR A 211 14.85 9.49 -13.46
N VAL A 212 15.47 9.73 -12.30
CA VAL A 212 14.83 10.08 -11.04
C VAL A 212 14.76 11.61 -10.91
N PHE A 213 13.62 12.12 -10.41
CA PHE A 213 13.42 13.56 -10.18
C PHE A 213 13.02 13.92 -8.75
N ALA A 214 12.54 12.95 -7.95
CA ALA A 214 12.16 13.15 -6.56
C ALA A 214 12.35 11.86 -5.75
N GLY A 215 12.48 11.96 -4.43
CA GLY A 215 12.52 10.81 -3.56
C GLY A 215 12.78 11.12 -2.09
N GLY A 216 12.73 10.10 -1.24
CA GLY A 216 13.04 10.24 0.18
C GLY A 216 13.17 8.91 0.93
N PRO A 217 13.78 8.91 2.13
CA PRO A 217 13.85 7.76 3.02
C PRO A 217 12.52 7.48 3.73
N HIS A 218 12.25 6.21 3.98
CA HIS A 218 11.17 5.70 4.82
C HIS A 218 11.74 4.77 5.91
N MET A 219 11.47 5.13 7.18
CA MET A 219 11.93 4.46 8.41
C MET A 219 10.94 4.75 9.55
N HIS A 220 10.85 3.92 10.58
CA HIS A 220 9.93 4.12 11.71
C HIS A 220 10.58 4.91 12.89
N TYR A 221 10.03 4.77 14.11
CA TYR A 221 10.33 5.65 15.25
C TYR A 221 11.79 5.63 15.73
N LEU A 222 12.51 4.53 15.56
CA LEU A 222 13.90 4.36 15.98
C LEU A 222 14.88 4.93 14.95
N GLY A 223 14.45 5.19 13.71
CA GLY A 223 15.24 5.81 12.66
C GLY A 223 15.79 7.19 13.04
N LYS A 224 17.07 7.45 12.77
CA LYS A 224 17.78 8.71 13.11
C LYS A 224 18.57 9.30 11.96
N LYS A 225 18.92 8.53 10.94
CA LYS A 225 19.63 9.01 9.75
C LYS A 225 19.41 8.07 8.56
N SER A 226 19.32 8.66 7.36
CA SER A 226 19.54 7.95 6.11
C SER A 226 20.71 8.56 5.32
N VAL A 227 21.42 7.72 4.58
CA VAL A 227 22.42 8.11 3.59
C VAL A 227 22.21 7.25 2.35
N LEU A 228 22.06 7.91 1.20
CA LEU A 228 22.01 7.29 -0.11
C LEU A 228 23.31 7.54 -0.84
N GLU A 229 23.89 6.50 -1.42
CA GLU A 229 25.12 6.56 -2.20
C GLU A 229 24.96 5.79 -3.51
N VAL A 230 25.50 6.31 -4.60
CA VAL A 230 25.40 5.72 -5.95
C VAL A 230 26.77 5.72 -6.62
N GLY A 231 27.09 4.69 -7.40
CA GLY A 231 28.29 4.67 -8.22
C GLY A 231 28.53 3.36 -8.97
N PRO A 232 29.52 3.30 -9.87
CA PRO A 232 29.76 2.14 -10.74
C PRO A 232 30.39 0.93 -10.03
N SER A 233 30.81 1.08 -8.76
CA SER A 233 31.34 -0.01 -7.92
C SER A 233 31.36 0.40 -6.45
N LYS A 234 31.52 -0.57 -5.53
CA LYS A 234 31.58 -0.34 -4.08
C LYS A 234 32.66 0.68 -3.68
N ASP A 235 33.81 0.64 -4.34
CA ASP A 235 34.95 1.54 -4.08
C ASP A 235 34.75 2.95 -4.70
N ALA A 236 33.67 3.16 -5.46
CA ALA A 236 33.37 4.38 -6.20
C ALA A 236 31.96 4.95 -5.91
N LEU A 237 31.34 4.53 -4.80
CA LEU A 237 30.08 5.11 -4.32
C LEU A 237 30.28 6.58 -3.92
N ALA A 238 29.34 7.44 -4.32
CA ALA A 238 29.28 8.85 -3.94
C ALA A 238 27.92 9.17 -3.32
N THR A 239 27.90 9.93 -2.22
CA THR A 239 26.67 10.33 -1.54
C THR A 239 25.80 11.23 -2.43
N THR A 240 24.56 10.80 -2.71
CA THR A 240 23.58 11.54 -3.52
C THR A 240 22.46 12.15 -2.69
N HIS A 241 22.09 11.54 -1.55
CA HIS A 241 21.12 12.10 -0.60
C HIS A 241 21.51 11.79 0.86
N VAL A 242 21.17 12.69 1.79
CA VAL A 242 21.33 12.50 3.24
C VAL A 242 20.13 13.12 3.95
N ARG A 243 19.54 12.40 4.91
CA ARG A 243 18.64 12.98 5.91
C ARG A 243 19.20 12.75 7.31
N ASP A 244 19.78 13.81 7.87
CA ASP A 244 20.42 13.81 9.20
C ASP A 244 20.14 15.16 9.91
N PRO A 245 19.33 15.19 11.00
CA PRO A 245 18.59 14.06 11.56
C PRO A 245 17.40 13.63 10.69
N TYR A 246 17.14 12.34 10.65
CA TYR A 246 15.84 11.79 10.25
C TYR A 246 14.82 11.96 11.39
N SER A 247 13.55 12.17 11.02
CA SER A 247 12.42 12.29 11.94
C SER A 247 11.21 11.61 11.31
N PHE A 248 10.60 10.68 12.04
CA PHE A 248 9.40 9.94 11.62
C PHE A 248 8.23 10.87 11.25
N ASP A 249 8.08 11.99 11.97
CA ASP A 249 7.03 12.99 11.74
C ASP A 249 7.30 13.88 10.49
N ARG A 250 8.42 13.67 9.79
CA ARG A 250 8.94 14.53 8.71
C ARG A 250 9.52 13.71 7.55
N GLN A 251 8.68 12.88 6.98
CA GLN A 251 9.00 12.04 5.83
C GLN A 251 8.66 12.75 4.51
N SER A 252 9.26 13.93 4.28
CA SER A 252 9.09 14.66 3.02
C SER A 252 9.67 13.86 1.84
N ILE A 253 9.03 14.00 0.68
CA ILE A 253 9.65 13.73 -0.61
C ILE A 253 10.45 14.98 -1.00
N ASP A 254 11.74 14.81 -1.30
CA ASP A 254 12.62 15.90 -1.72
C ASP A 254 12.84 15.86 -3.25
N PRO A 255 13.06 17.00 -3.92
CA PRO A 255 13.60 17.01 -5.28
C PRO A 255 14.97 16.29 -5.33
N LEU A 256 15.10 15.33 -6.24
CA LEU A 256 16.28 14.47 -6.38
C LEU A 256 16.56 14.21 -7.87
N PRO A 257 17.22 15.15 -8.58
CA PRO A 257 17.65 14.92 -9.96
C PRO A 257 18.81 13.94 -9.98
N LEU A 258 18.55 12.70 -10.39
CA LEU A 258 19.51 11.60 -10.38
C LEU A 258 19.28 10.69 -11.58
N GLU A 259 20.30 10.51 -12.40
CA GLU A 259 20.31 9.45 -13.42
C GLU A 259 20.88 8.17 -12.80
N LEU A 260 20.18 7.06 -12.96
CA LEU A 260 20.65 5.72 -12.62
C LEU A 260 20.89 4.95 -13.91
N ALA A 261 22.11 4.47 -14.15
CA ALA A 261 22.41 3.58 -15.27
C ALA A 261 22.26 2.10 -14.86
N GLU A 262 21.87 1.25 -15.82
CA GLU A 262 21.83 -0.21 -15.65
C GLU A 262 23.20 -0.74 -15.16
N GLY A 263 23.18 -1.54 -14.10
CA GLY A 263 24.37 -2.10 -13.47
C GLY A 263 25.13 -1.16 -12.52
N GLU A 264 24.74 0.10 -12.37
CA GLU A 264 25.26 0.93 -11.26
C GLU A 264 24.80 0.41 -9.91
N LEU A 265 25.61 0.66 -8.89
CA LEU A 265 25.33 0.26 -7.52
C LEU A 265 24.65 1.39 -6.76
N VAL A 266 23.60 1.04 -6.03
CA VAL A 266 22.91 1.94 -5.10
C VAL A 266 23.03 1.35 -3.69
N GLN A 267 23.54 2.15 -2.75
CA GLN A 267 23.69 1.81 -1.35
C GLN A 267 22.80 2.70 -0.49
N LEU A 268 21.95 2.09 0.33
CA LEU A 268 21.21 2.75 1.39
C LEU A 268 21.80 2.38 2.74
N THR A 269 22.22 3.38 3.53
CA THR A 269 22.56 3.20 4.95
C THR A 269 21.52 3.88 5.84
N CYS A 270 20.91 3.09 6.72
CA CYS A 270 19.92 3.51 7.71
C CYS A 270 20.51 3.40 9.12
N THR A 271 20.55 4.50 9.88
CA THR A 271 20.97 4.48 11.29
C THR A 271 19.77 4.55 12.22
N PHE A 272 19.70 3.62 13.16
CA PHE A 272 18.67 3.52 14.20
C PHE A 272 19.26 3.73 15.60
N ASP A 273 18.42 4.11 16.56
CA ASP A 273 18.73 4.22 17.99
C ASP A 273 17.64 3.47 18.77
N ASN A 274 17.80 2.14 18.89
CA ASN A 274 16.85 1.31 19.63
C ASN A 274 17.08 1.49 21.14
N ARG A 275 16.12 2.15 21.80
CA ARG A 275 16.14 2.39 23.25
C ARG A 275 15.15 1.52 24.02
N THR A 276 14.50 0.57 23.37
CA THR A 276 13.63 -0.42 24.04
C THR A 276 14.48 -1.48 24.76
N ASP A 277 13.79 -2.34 25.50
CA ASP A 277 14.36 -3.47 26.24
C ASP A 277 14.39 -4.80 25.43
N HIS A 278 13.97 -4.76 24.16
CA HIS A 278 13.88 -5.91 23.27
C HIS A 278 14.51 -5.62 21.90
N THR A 279 14.81 -6.69 21.16
CA THR A 279 15.24 -6.57 19.75
C THR A 279 14.05 -6.19 18.89
N VAL A 280 14.22 -5.17 18.04
CA VAL A 280 13.24 -4.77 17.03
C VAL A 280 13.69 -5.28 15.66
N THR A 281 12.74 -5.76 14.86
CA THR A 281 12.96 -6.35 13.53
C THR A 281 12.22 -5.58 12.45
N PHE A 282 12.25 -6.06 11.21
CA PHE A 282 11.37 -5.57 10.16
C PHE A 282 9.90 -5.88 10.47
N GLY A 283 9.00 -4.98 10.05
CA GLY A 283 7.55 -5.14 10.13
C GLY A 283 6.82 -3.86 9.69
N GLU A 284 5.50 -3.95 9.52
CA GLU A 284 4.67 -2.82 9.08
C GLU A 284 4.18 -1.94 10.25
N SER A 285 4.28 -2.42 11.49
CA SER A 285 3.95 -1.61 12.66
C SER A 285 4.96 -0.48 12.82
N SER A 286 4.52 0.71 13.22
CA SER A 286 5.44 1.79 13.62
C SER A 286 6.34 1.43 14.81
N ASN A 287 6.04 0.33 15.52
CA ASN A 287 6.88 -0.24 16.60
C ASN A 287 7.93 -1.24 16.09
N ASP A 288 7.73 -1.79 14.89
CA ASP A 288 8.77 -2.47 14.09
C ASP A 288 9.56 -1.42 13.31
N GLU A 289 10.48 -1.83 12.43
CA GLU A 289 11.29 -0.90 11.64
C GLU A 289 11.35 -1.17 10.14
N MET A 290 11.65 -0.11 9.38
CA MET A 290 11.89 -0.16 7.94
C MET A 290 13.15 0.59 7.55
N CYS A 291 13.76 0.17 6.45
CA CYS A 291 14.90 0.84 5.82
C CYS A 291 14.70 0.83 4.32
N TYR A 292 13.96 1.82 3.82
CA TYR A 292 13.77 2.03 2.38
C TYR A 292 14.11 3.45 1.97
N PHE A 293 14.45 3.60 0.70
CA PHE A 293 14.46 4.86 0.00
C PHE A 293 13.59 4.70 -1.24
N VAL A 294 12.72 5.66 -1.44
CA VAL A 294 11.65 5.59 -2.43
C VAL A 294 11.82 6.77 -3.37
N MET A 295 11.93 6.47 -4.67
CA MET A 295 12.17 7.43 -5.74
C MET A 295 11.02 7.47 -6.72
N PHE A 296 10.84 8.62 -7.35
CA PHE A 296 9.94 8.83 -8.48
C PHE A 296 10.78 8.98 -9.74
N ALA A 297 10.50 8.17 -10.75
CA ALA A 297 11.28 8.10 -11.97
C ALA A 297 10.40 8.05 -13.22
N THR A 298 10.90 8.61 -14.32
CA THR A 298 10.21 8.58 -15.62
C THR A 298 10.63 7.38 -16.46
N GLY A 299 9.70 6.86 -17.27
CA GLY A 299 9.96 5.86 -18.31
C GLY A 299 9.32 4.49 -18.06
N PHE A 300 8.59 4.31 -16.95
CA PHE A 300 7.87 3.07 -16.62
C PHE A 300 6.68 3.35 -15.69
N GLU A 301 5.76 2.39 -15.59
CA GLU A 301 4.66 2.38 -14.61
C GLU A 301 4.95 1.39 -13.46
N GLY A 302 4.28 1.55 -12.32
CA GLY A 302 4.39 0.62 -11.18
C GLY A 302 5.62 0.86 -10.30
N ILE A 303 5.99 -0.15 -9.49
CA ILE A 303 7.22 -0.18 -8.70
C ILE A 303 8.27 -1.01 -9.43
N ARG A 304 9.49 -0.48 -9.48
CA ARG A 304 10.74 -1.20 -9.74
C ARG A 304 11.56 -1.30 -8.47
N THR A 305 12.35 -2.36 -8.41
CA THR A 305 13.30 -2.62 -7.34
C THR A 305 14.61 -3.09 -7.96
N CYS A 306 15.71 -2.95 -7.24
CA CYS A 306 17.03 -3.34 -7.72
C CYS A 306 17.46 -4.70 -7.16
N ARG A 307 18.31 -5.41 -7.89
CA ARG A 307 18.81 -6.72 -7.45
C ARG A 307 19.75 -6.56 -6.27
N ASN A 308 19.34 -7.01 -5.08
CA ASN A 308 20.19 -7.03 -3.89
C ASN A 308 21.47 -7.85 -4.12
N LEU A 309 22.62 -7.30 -3.75
CA LEU A 309 23.95 -7.89 -3.94
C LEU A 309 24.66 -8.26 -2.64
N GLU A 310 24.35 -7.56 -1.55
CA GLU A 310 24.81 -7.90 -0.21
C GLU A 310 23.59 -8.10 0.70
N GLU A 311 23.01 -9.29 0.61
CA GLU A 311 22.29 -9.81 1.76
C GLU A 311 23.29 -9.99 2.91
N PRO A 312 23.06 -9.43 4.11
CA PRO A 312 23.91 -9.75 5.24
C PRO A 312 23.83 -11.25 5.52
N ASP A 313 24.98 -11.91 5.67
CA ASP A 313 25.09 -13.32 6.07
C ASP A 313 24.34 -13.56 7.40
N VAL A 314 23.06 -13.94 7.31
CA VAL A 314 22.29 -14.36 8.47
C VAL A 314 22.78 -15.74 8.86
N ALA A 315 23.77 -15.77 9.75
CA ALA A 315 24.32 -17.00 10.33
C ALA A 315 23.22 -17.76 11.09
N GLY A 316 22.51 -18.64 10.38
CA GLY A 316 21.33 -19.35 10.89
C GLY A 316 20.19 -19.54 9.88
N ALA A 317 20.21 -18.89 8.71
CA ALA A 317 19.31 -19.24 7.61
C ALA A 317 19.65 -20.66 7.12
N THR A 318 18.81 -21.64 7.46
CA THR A 318 19.03 -23.04 7.08
C THR A 318 18.71 -23.25 5.60
N ASP A 319 19.63 -23.87 4.87
CA ASP A 319 19.49 -24.19 3.44
C ASP A 319 18.14 -24.88 3.14
N VAL A 320 17.22 -24.14 2.52
CA VAL A 320 16.03 -24.74 1.90
C VAL A 320 16.48 -25.30 0.54
N PRO A 321 16.12 -26.55 0.17
CA PRO A 321 16.67 -27.17 -1.03
C PRO A 321 16.36 -26.38 -2.31
N ASN A 322 17.40 -26.03 -3.06
CA ASN A 322 17.26 -25.54 -4.44
C ASN A 322 16.54 -26.59 -5.29
N ASP A 323 15.32 -26.30 -5.76
CA ASP A 323 14.68 -27.06 -6.82
C ASP A 323 15.09 -26.49 -8.19
N PRO A 324 15.82 -27.24 -9.04
CA PRO A 324 16.21 -26.79 -10.37
C PRO A 324 15.05 -26.60 -11.36
N SER A 325 13.81 -26.91 -10.97
CA SER A 325 12.61 -26.79 -11.79
C SER A 325 11.79 -25.50 -11.58
N ALA A 326 12.21 -24.61 -10.67
CA ALA A 326 11.53 -23.34 -10.33
C ALA A 326 11.34 -22.33 -11.48
N GLY A 327 11.73 -22.67 -12.72
CA GLY A 327 11.45 -21.90 -13.94
C GLY A 327 10.37 -22.50 -14.86
N LEU A 328 9.71 -23.59 -14.47
CA LEU A 328 8.58 -24.18 -15.19
C LEU A 328 7.37 -24.32 -14.25
N CYS A 329 6.64 -23.20 -14.10
CA CYS A 329 5.35 -23.12 -13.42
C CYS A 329 4.22 -23.81 -14.20
N GLU A 330 4.43 -25.09 -14.54
CA GLU A 330 3.52 -25.94 -15.29
C GLU A 330 2.73 -26.86 -14.34
N ASP A 331 1.49 -27.21 -14.73
CA ASP A 331 0.61 -28.14 -13.99
C ASP A 331 0.36 -27.84 -12.50
N ILE A 332 0.41 -26.56 -12.10
CA ILE A 332 0.04 -26.12 -10.75
C ILE A 332 -1.44 -26.40 -10.49
N ALA A 333 -1.74 -27.08 -9.38
CA ALA A 333 -3.10 -27.22 -8.87
C ALA A 333 -3.46 -26.06 -7.93
N ALA A 334 -4.61 -25.43 -8.16
CA ALA A 334 -5.18 -24.48 -7.22
C ALA A 334 -5.44 -25.13 -5.86
N ASN A 335 -5.03 -24.47 -4.77
CA ASN A 335 -5.41 -24.90 -3.42
C ASN A 335 -6.81 -24.38 -3.01
N ASP A 336 -7.17 -24.59 -1.74
CA ASP A 336 -8.47 -24.19 -1.17
C ASP A 336 -8.67 -22.67 -1.07
N LEU A 337 -7.61 -21.87 -1.08
CA LEU A 337 -7.69 -20.42 -1.24
C LEU A 337 -7.73 -19.97 -2.72
N GLY A 338 -7.36 -20.86 -3.64
CA GLY A 338 -7.21 -20.57 -5.07
C GLY A 338 -5.78 -20.19 -5.50
N VAL A 339 -4.81 -20.23 -4.58
CA VAL A 339 -3.39 -20.02 -4.91
C VAL A 339 -2.94 -21.14 -5.86
N GLY A 340 -2.33 -20.76 -6.98
CA GLY A 340 -1.97 -21.67 -8.06
C GLY A 340 -3.03 -21.86 -9.15
N ALA A 341 -4.21 -21.24 -9.06
CA ALA A 341 -5.20 -21.26 -10.15
C ALA A 341 -4.67 -20.50 -11.39
N PRO A 342 -4.91 -20.97 -12.62
CA PRO A 342 -4.40 -20.31 -13.83
C PRO A 342 -5.13 -18.98 -14.09
N CYS A 343 -4.40 -17.98 -14.61
CA CYS A 343 -4.90 -16.66 -14.97
C CYS A 343 -4.19 -16.10 -16.22
N THR A 344 -4.81 -15.12 -16.88
CA THR A 344 -4.35 -14.57 -18.17
C THR A 344 -4.02 -13.07 -18.15
N GLY A 345 -4.13 -12.43 -16.97
CA GLY A 345 -3.95 -11.00 -16.77
C GLY A 345 -5.23 -10.20 -17.02
N GLY A 346 -5.40 -9.08 -16.32
CA GLY A 346 -6.57 -8.20 -16.42
C GLY A 346 -7.51 -8.20 -15.21
N LEU A 347 -6.98 -8.37 -13.99
CA LEU A 347 -7.68 -8.13 -12.70
C LEU A 347 -9.03 -8.88 -12.46
N GLY A 348 -9.33 -9.94 -13.22
CA GLY A 348 -10.65 -10.62 -13.17
C GLY A 348 -10.64 -12.14 -13.04
N ASP A 349 -9.51 -12.81 -13.29
CA ASP A 349 -9.43 -14.29 -13.35
C ASP A 349 -9.28 -14.95 -11.97
N CYS A 350 -8.75 -14.22 -11.00
CA CYS A 350 -8.41 -14.75 -9.67
C CYS A 350 -9.55 -14.59 -8.65
N ALA A 351 -9.58 -15.48 -7.66
CA ALA A 351 -10.53 -15.41 -6.56
C ALA A 351 -10.32 -14.12 -5.74
N SER A 352 -11.39 -13.63 -5.09
CA SER A 352 -11.33 -12.40 -4.28
C SER A 352 -10.22 -12.47 -3.22
N GLY A 353 -9.30 -11.51 -3.25
CA GLY A 353 -8.12 -11.47 -2.36
C GLY A 353 -6.86 -12.12 -2.93
N LEU A 354 -6.90 -12.61 -4.17
CA LEU A 354 -5.74 -13.06 -4.94
C LEU A 354 -5.44 -12.12 -6.10
N SER A 355 -4.20 -12.14 -6.58
CA SER A 355 -3.70 -11.34 -7.72
C SER A 355 -3.09 -12.26 -8.78
N CYS A 356 -3.22 -11.92 -10.06
CA CYS A 356 -2.56 -12.70 -11.11
C CYS A 356 -1.07 -12.33 -11.21
N THR A 357 -0.20 -13.32 -11.34
CA THR A 357 1.22 -13.12 -11.70
C THR A 357 1.37 -12.27 -12.96
N MET A 358 0.53 -12.47 -13.97
CA MET A 358 0.56 -11.69 -15.23
C MET A 358 0.13 -10.22 -15.08
N ASP A 359 -0.52 -9.83 -13.97
CA ASP A 359 -0.80 -8.41 -13.70
C ASP A 359 0.48 -7.64 -13.27
N ASN A 360 1.59 -8.35 -13.00
CA ASN A 360 2.82 -7.80 -12.40
C ASN A 360 4.08 -7.96 -13.28
N VAL A 361 3.97 -8.50 -14.52
CA VAL A 361 5.11 -8.65 -15.45
C VAL A 361 4.92 -7.75 -16.66
N ALA A 362 5.92 -6.94 -16.97
CA ALA A 362 5.84 -5.90 -18.00
C ALA A 362 5.80 -6.43 -19.46
N ASP A 363 6.22 -7.67 -19.70
CA ASP A 363 6.21 -8.31 -21.02
C ASP A 363 5.46 -9.64 -21.00
N GLY A 364 4.40 -9.73 -21.81
CA GLY A 364 3.52 -10.90 -21.93
C GLY A 364 4.18 -12.09 -22.64
N GLY A 365 5.11 -12.76 -21.96
CA GLY A 365 5.92 -13.89 -22.42
C GLY A 365 5.18 -15.20 -22.74
N GLY A 366 3.93 -15.17 -23.19
CA GLY A 366 3.21 -16.30 -23.79
C GLY A 366 2.80 -17.47 -22.87
N GLN A 367 3.32 -17.53 -21.64
CA GLN A 367 2.82 -18.45 -20.60
C GLN A 367 1.58 -17.87 -19.91
N ALA A 368 0.66 -18.76 -19.52
CA ALA A 368 -0.43 -18.39 -18.61
C ALA A 368 0.15 -18.20 -17.21
N GLY A 369 -0.32 -17.19 -16.49
CA GLY A 369 0.04 -16.98 -15.10
C GLY A 369 -0.72 -17.91 -14.17
N PHE A 370 -0.41 -17.76 -12.89
CA PHE A 370 -1.20 -18.27 -11.78
C PHE A 370 -1.57 -17.17 -10.78
N CYS A 371 -2.61 -17.43 -10.00
CA CYS A 371 -3.08 -16.58 -8.91
C CYS A 371 -2.21 -16.79 -7.67
N MET A 372 -1.68 -15.71 -7.11
CA MET A 372 -0.97 -15.68 -5.83
C MET A 372 -1.79 -14.90 -4.79
N LYS A 373 -1.54 -15.16 -3.51
CA LYS A 373 -2.00 -14.26 -2.43
C LYS A 373 -0.86 -13.30 -2.10
N ILE A 374 -1.14 -12.00 -2.12
CA ILE A 374 -0.22 -10.97 -1.62
C ILE A 374 -0.54 -10.72 -0.14
N ALA A 375 0.48 -10.40 0.66
CA ALA A 375 0.45 -10.22 2.11
C ALA A 375 0.08 -11.52 2.88
N CYS A 376 1.11 -12.27 3.22
CA CYS A 376 1.08 -13.37 4.19
C CYS A 376 2.09 -13.10 5.32
N GLU A 377 1.83 -13.63 6.51
CA GLU A 377 2.76 -13.56 7.65
C GLU A 377 3.49 -14.88 7.84
N SER A 378 2.87 -16.00 7.42
CA SER A 378 3.43 -17.35 7.49
C SER A 378 2.84 -18.29 6.44
N ASP A 379 3.43 -19.48 6.25
CA ASP A 379 2.87 -20.55 5.41
C ASP A 379 1.40 -20.89 5.73
N ALA A 380 0.94 -20.70 6.97
CA ALA A 380 -0.44 -20.96 7.37
C ALA A 380 -1.46 -20.04 6.69
N ASP A 381 -1.04 -18.84 6.27
CA ASP A 381 -1.87 -17.87 5.55
C ASP A 381 -2.06 -18.20 4.08
N CYS A 382 -1.29 -19.17 3.56
CA CYS A 382 -1.27 -19.56 2.15
C CYS A 382 -2.24 -20.68 1.81
N GLY A 383 -2.85 -21.30 2.81
CA GLY A 383 -3.83 -22.37 2.65
C GLY A 383 -3.20 -23.76 2.70
N SER A 384 -3.92 -24.73 2.14
CA SER A 384 -3.43 -26.12 2.02
C SER A 384 -2.61 -26.33 0.75
N GLY A 385 -2.02 -27.52 0.60
CA GLY A 385 -1.04 -27.79 -0.45
C GLY A 385 0.34 -27.23 -0.11
N TYR A 386 1.34 -27.58 -0.92
CA TYR A 386 2.71 -27.07 -0.73
C TYR A 386 2.79 -25.66 -1.29
N THR A 387 2.40 -24.69 -0.47
CA THR A 387 2.55 -23.25 -0.72
C THR A 387 3.37 -22.63 0.40
N THR A 388 4.32 -21.78 0.06
CA THR A 388 5.15 -21.07 1.02
C THR A 388 4.84 -19.58 1.00
N CYS A 389 4.79 -18.98 2.18
CA CYS A 389 4.86 -17.54 2.34
C CYS A 389 6.33 -17.11 2.27
N CYS A 390 6.69 -16.34 1.25
CA CYS A 390 8.05 -15.82 1.12
C CYS A 390 8.10 -14.45 0.45
N ALA A 391 9.20 -13.75 0.64
CA ALA A 391 9.48 -12.46 0.01
C ALA A 391 10.47 -12.68 -1.15
N PRO A 392 10.04 -12.71 -2.43
CA PRO A 392 10.94 -12.90 -3.55
C PRO A 392 11.77 -11.64 -3.79
N ALA A 393 13.04 -11.82 -4.15
CA ALA A 393 13.94 -10.68 -4.39
C ALA A 393 13.50 -9.84 -5.61
N GLU A 394 12.80 -10.44 -6.56
CA GLU A 394 12.17 -9.76 -7.71
C GLU A 394 11.06 -8.78 -7.29
N ALA A 395 10.41 -9.02 -6.14
CA ALA A 395 9.49 -8.07 -5.50
C ALA A 395 10.20 -7.16 -4.48
N GLY A 396 11.53 -7.04 -4.57
CA GLY A 396 12.39 -6.24 -3.67
C GLY A 396 12.39 -6.69 -2.20
N GLY A 397 11.84 -7.85 -1.88
CA GLY A 397 11.61 -8.27 -0.50
C GLY A 397 10.55 -7.44 0.25
N LEU A 398 9.74 -6.65 -0.48
CA LEU A 398 8.68 -5.77 0.05
C LEU A 398 7.34 -6.50 0.24
N LEU A 399 7.12 -7.56 -0.53
CA LEU A 399 5.85 -8.28 -0.61
C LEU A 399 6.06 -9.74 -0.16
N ASN A 400 5.54 -10.09 1.02
CA ASN A 400 5.31 -11.50 1.34
C ASN A 400 4.19 -12.03 0.44
N VAL A 401 4.48 -13.06 -0.36
CA VAL A 401 3.53 -13.70 -1.27
C VAL A 401 3.44 -15.19 -1.01
N CYS A 402 2.23 -15.72 -1.16
CA CYS A 402 1.99 -17.15 -1.17
C CYS A 402 2.25 -17.69 -2.57
N LEU A 403 3.36 -18.40 -2.72
CA LEU A 403 3.72 -19.08 -3.95
C LEU A 403 3.53 -20.60 -3.79
N PRO A 404 3.01 -21.31 -4.81
CA PRO A 404 3.18 -22.75 -4.93
C PRO A 404 4.67 -23.10 -4.86
N GLU A 405 5.04 -24.13 -4.10
CA GLU A 405 6.46 -24.47 -3.86
C GLU A 405 7.23 -24.74 -5.16
N ALA A 406 6.57 -25.37 -6.14
CA ALA A 406 7.11 -25.62 -7.49
C ALA A 406 7.41 -24.33 -8.29
N CYS A 407 6.87 -23.19 -7.85
CA CYS A 407 7.05 -21.86 -8.42
C CYS A 407 7.85 -20.91 -7.52
N ARG A 408 8.37 -21.37 -6.38
CA ARG A 408 9.11 -20.50 -5.47
C ARG A 408 10.51 -20.21 -6.02
N PRO A 409 10.88 -18.93 -6.28
CA PRO A 409 12.26 -18.59 -6.64
C PRO A 409 13.26 -19.00 -5.55
N THR A 410 14.49 -19.30 -5.93
CA THR A 410 15.55 -19.71 -4.99
C THR A 410 15.98 -18.62 -4.01
N ASP A 411 15.64 -17.35 -4.29
CA ASP A 411 15.86 -16.19 -3.43
C ASP A 411 14.62 -15.76 -2.64
N CYS A 412 13.50 -16.49 -2.74
CA CYS A 412 12.28 -16.22 -1.99
C CYS A 412 12.39 -16.86 -0.59
N ILE A 413 12.74 -16.03 0.41
CA ILE A 413 13.03 -16.48 1.78
C ILE A 413 11.70 -16.79 2.51
N PRO A 414 11.48 -18.02 3.01
CA PRO A 414 10.29 -18.37 3.79
C PRO A 414 10.17 -17.52 5.07
N GLN A 415 8.93 -17.25 5.48
CA GLN A 415 8.58 -16.44 6.66
C GLN A 415 8.09 -17.30 7.83
#